data_AF-A0A849WF77-F1
#
_entry.id   AF-A0A849WF77-F1
#
_cell.length_a   1.000
_cell.length_b   1.000
_cell.length_c   1.000
_cell.angle_alpha   90.00
_cell.angle_beta   90.00
_cell.angle_gamma   90.00
#
_symmetry.space_group_name_H-M   'P 1'
#
loop_
_entity.id
_entity.type
_entity.pdbx_description
1 polymer ?
#
loop_
_entity_poly.entity_id
_entity_poly.type
_entity_poly.pdbx_seq_one_letter_code
_entity_poly.pdbx_strand_id
1 'polypeptide(L)'
;MLKKLSITSESGDLKELISNAYDSKRTMDFIIPNKKNPIIIIESSFLSTTSSGQGDKSKTEISIDALIKEHYPKARFIGFVDGIGWYVRKSDLRRMVTAYEDVFTFHKDELERFENLLVETFKK
;
A
#
# COMPACT_ATOMS: atom_id res chain seq x y z
N MET A 1 4.39 11.27 12.67
CA MET A 1 3.74 10.02 13.09
C MET A 1 4.74 8.90 13.37
N LEU A 2 5.34 8.22 12.39
CA LEU A 2 6.21 7.04 12.64
C LEU A 2 7.36 7.27 13.64
N LYS A 3 8.08 8.40 13.52
CA LYS A 3 9.14 8.79 14.48
C LYS A 3 8.62 8.95 15.92
N LYS A 4 7.42 9.51 16.09
CA LYS A 4 6.76 9.69 17.40
C LYS A 4 6.44 8.34 18.05
N LEU A 5 6.07 7.34 17.22
CA LEU A 5 5.80 5.97 17.66
C LEU A 5 7.06 5.10 17.73
N SER A 6 8.26 5.63 17.45
CA SER A 6 9.50 4.85 17.34
C SER A 6 9.35 3.64 16.41
N ILE A 7 8.67 3.82 15.27
CA ILE A 7 8.48 2.81 14.22
C ILE A 7 9.38 3.19 13.05
N THR A 8 10.15 2.24 12.54
CA THR A 8 10.97 2.40 11.33
C THR A 8 10.16 2.09 10.08
N SER A 9 10.61 2.58 8.93
CA SER A 9 10.06 2.21 7.64
C SER A 9 11.18 2.20 6.60
N GLU A 10 11.05 1.32 5.62
CA GLU A 10 11.92 1.26 4.46
C GLU A 10 11.08 1.42 3.19
N SER A 11 11.71 1.87 2.10
CA SER A 11 11.13 1.79 0.76
C SER A 11 11.97 0.80 -0.07
N GLY A 12 11.37 0.24 -1.10
CA GLY A 12 12.10 -0.63 -2.02
C GLY A 12 11.34 -1.89 -2.42
N ASP A 13 12.06 -2.77 -3.10
CA ASP A 13 11.53 -4.03 -3.55
C ASP A 13 11.58 -5.08 -2.42
N LEU A 14 10.53 -5.91 -2.34
CA LEU A 14 10.51 -7.09 -1.47
C LEU A 14 11.17 -8.25 -2.20
N LYS A 15 12.19 -8.86 -1.58
CA LYS A 15 13.02 -9.91 -2.21
C LYS A 15 12.20 -11.08 -2.74
N GLU A 16 11.23 -11.57 -1.97
CA GLU A 16 10.39 -12.70 -2.36
C GLU A 16 9.52 -12.36 -3.58
N LEU A 17 9.06 -11.09 -3.71
CA LEU A 17 8.30 -10.65 -4.88
C LEU A 17 9.19 -10.60 -6.13
N ILE A 18 10.44 -10.16 -6.01
CA ILE A 18 11.39 -10.12 -7.14
C ILE A 18 11.72 -11.54 -7.63
N SER A 19 11.92 -12.47 -6.69
CA SER A 19 12.33 -13.85 -7.02
C SER A 19 11.20 -14.64 -7.66
N ASN A 20 9.94 -14.41 -7.26
CA ASN A 20 8.79 -15.21 -7.72
C ASN A 20 7.95 -14.50 -8.80
N ALA A 21 8.13 -13.19 -8.99
CA ALA A 21 7.33 -12.40 -9.91
C ALA A 21 8.19 -11.34 -10.64
N TYR A 22 9.18 -11.84 -11.40
CA TYR A 22 10.21 -11.04 -12.06
C TYR A 22 9.64 -9.96 -13.02
N ASP A 23 8.53 -10.28 -13.70
CA ASP A 23 7.86 -9.37 -14.64
C ASP A 23 6.99 -8.31 -13.97
N SER A 24 6.69 -8.48 -12.67
CA SER A 24 5.92 -7.54 -11.85
C SER A 24 6.79 -6.90 -10.76
N LYS A 25 8.04 -6.54 -11.12
CA LYS A 25 8.92 -5.75 -10.25
C LYS A 25 8.21 -4.48 -9.80
N ARG A 26 7.85 -4.44 -8.52
CA ARG A 26 7.19 -3.31 -7.89
C ARG A 26 7.99 -2.87 -6.67
N THR A 27 8.39 -1.62 -6.71
CA THR A 27 9.01 -0.93 -5.58
C THR A 27 7.90 -0.38 -4.69
N MET A 28 7.81 -0.89 -3.46
CA MET A 28 6.81 -0.44 -2.50
C MET A 28 7.22 0.91 -1.90
N ASP A 29 6.24 1.80 -1.75
CA ASP A 29 6.46 3.13 -1.20
C ASP A 29 6.90 3.07 0.27
N PHE A 30 6.18 2.29 1.09
CA PHE A 30 6.55 2.09 2.49
C PHE A 30 6.39 0.65 2.94
N ILE A 31 7.38 0.17 3.68
CA ILE A 31 7.45 -1.15 4.26
C ILE A 31 7.79 -0.98 5.74
N ILE A 32 6.87 -1.38 6.59
CA ILE A 32 6.92 -1.16 8.03
C ILE A 32 6.93 -2.52 8.74
N PRO A 33 7.86 -2.76 9.68
CA PRO A 33 8.95 -1.87 10.08
C PRO A 33 10.16 -1.88 9.12
N ASN A 34 10.33 -2.93 8.30
CA ASN A 34 11.44 -3.12 7.37
C ASN A 34 11.15 -4.25 6.36
N LYS A 35 12.01 -4.39 5.33
CA LYS A 35 11.90 -5.42 4.27
C LYS A 35 12.11 -6.86 4.73
N LYS A 36 12.74 -7.10 5.89
CA LYS A 36 13.04 -8.45 6.37
C LYS A 36 11.81 -9.09 7.02
N ASN A 37 11.03 -8.32 7.76
CA ASN A 37 9.81 -8.77 8.41
C ASN A 37 8.72 -7.70 8.27
N PRO A 38 8.14 -7.54 7.07
CA PRO A 38 7.09 -6.56 6.85
C PRO A 38 5.83 -6.96 7.61
N ILE A 39 5.20 -5.97 8.25
CA ILE A 39 3.91 -6.08 8.94
C ILE A 39 2.86 -5.19 8.27
N ILE A 40 3.28 -4.04 7.75
CA ILE A 40 2.43 -3.17 6.93
C ILE A 40 3.22 -2.80 5.68
N ILE A 41 2.59 -2.97 4.51
CA ILE A 41 3.11 -2.56 3.21
C ILE A 41 2.12 -1.54 2.65
N ILE A 42 2.63 -0.39 2.19
CA ILE A 42 1.82 0.74 1.76
C ILE A 42 2.16 1.13 0.34
N GLU A 43 1.13 1.35 -0.46
CA GLU A 43 1.21 1.93 -1.79
C GLU A 43 0.36 3.20 -1.84
N SER A 44 0.90 4.27 -2.42
CA SER A 44 0.26 5.57 -2.50
C SER A 44 -0.15 5.89 -3.93
N SER A 45 -1.31 6.53 -4.10
CA SER A 45 -1.92 6.84 -5.38
C SER A 45 -2.39 8.29 -5.44
N PHE A 46 -1.79 9.05 -6.37
CA PHE A 46 -1.97 10.50 -6.48
C PHE A 46 -2.35 10.94 -7.91
N LEU A 47 -2.90 12.15 -8.03
CA LEU A 47 -3.39 12.84 -9.23
C LEU A 47 -2.39 12.84 -10.40
N SER A 48 -1.08 12.82 -10.15
CA SER A 48 -0.06 12.82 -11.21
C SER A 48 0.01 11.51 -12.02
N THR A 49 -0.82 10.50 -11.70
CA THR A 49 -0.88 9.24 -12.44
C THR A 49 -1.70 9.44 -13.71
N THR A 50 -1.08 9.34 -14.89
CA THR A 50 -1.76 9.48 -16.18
C THR A 50 -2.95 8.51 -16.33
N SER A 51 -3.98 8.88 -17.10
CA SER A 51 -5.21 8.08 -17.26
C SER A 51 -4.97 6.63 -17.75
N SER A 52 -3.92 6.36 -18.52
CA SER A 52 -3.51 4.99 -18.87
C SER A 52 -2.86 4.26 -17.69
N GLY A 53 -2.00 4.95 -16.94
CA GLY A 53 -1.32 4.43 -15.75
C GLY A 53 -2.28 4.06 -14.62
N GLN A 54 -3.46 4.67 -14.52
CA GLN A 54 -4.45 4.35 -13.48
C GLN A 54 -5.08 2.96 -13.68
N GLY A 55 -5.41 2.59 -14.92
CA GLY A 55 -5.97 1.27 -15.25
C GLY A 55 -4.96 0.14 -15.01
N ASP A 56 -3.73 0.33 -15.47
CA ASP A 56 -2.63 -0.64 -15.27
C ASP A 56 -2.24 -0.75 -13.79
N LYS A 57 -2.29 0.37 -13.04
CA LYS A 57 -2.07 0.36 -11.59
C LYS A 57 -3.12 -0.48 -10.87
N SER A 58 -4.40 -0.35 -11.21
CA SER A 58 -5.47 -1.15 -10.57
C SER A 58 -5.26 -2.66 -10.74
N LYS A 59 -4.78 -3.11 -11.91
CA LYS A 59 -4.48 -4.52 -12.16
C LYS A 59 -3.22 -4.97 -11.43
N THR A 60 -2.19 -4.12 -11.45
CA THR A 60 -0.91 -4.38 -10.79
C THR A 60 -1.12 -4.61 -9.29
N GLU A 61 -1.91 -3.77 -8.63
CA GLU A 61 -2.10 -3.87 -7.18
C GLU A 61 -2.87 -5.12 -6.77
N ILE A 62 -3.83 -5.59 -7.57
CA ILE A 62 -4.49 -6.88 -7.36
C ILE A 62 -3.48 -8.04 -7.44
N SER A 63 -2.60 -8.02 -8.43
CA SER A 63 -1.55 -9.03 -8.56
C SER A 63 -0.56 -8.98 -7.39
N ILE A 64 -0.21 -7.78 -6.92
CA ILE A 64 0.67 -7.59 -5.78
C ILE A 64 0.02 -8.08 -4.48
N ASP A 65 -1.26 -7.81 -4.26
CA ASP A 65 -2.01 -8.32 -3.11
C ASP A 65 -1.93 -9.86 -3.02
N ALA A 66 -2.16 -10.55 -4.14
CA ALA A 66 -2.05 -12.00 -4.20
C ALA A 66 -0.65 -12.50 -3.79
N LEU A 67 0.41 -11.87 -4.30
CA LEU A 67 1.78 -12.23 -3.97
C LEU A 67 2.16 -11.88 -2.51
N ILE A 68 1.66 -10.76 -1.98
CA ILE A 68 1.87 -10.39 -0.57
C ILE A 68 1.21 -11.42 0.34
N LYS A 69 -0.03 -11.84 0.03
CA LYS A 69 -0.72 -12.87 0.81
C LYS A 69 0.00 -14.22 0.77
N GLU A 70 0.63 -14.56 -0.34
CA GLU A 70 1.38 -15.80 -0.50
C GLU A 70 2.71 -15.79 0.27
N HIS A 71 3.52 -14.74 0.10
CA HIS A 71 4.90 -14.70 0.62
C HIS A 71 5.02 -14.00 1.98
N TYR A 72 4.08 -13.11 2.31
CA TYR A 72 4.05 -12.32 3.53
C TYR A 72 2.65 -12.35 4.19
N PRO A 73 2.12 -13.52 4.57
CA PRO A 73 0.74 -13.67 5.05
C PRO A 73 0.42 -12.94 6.36
N LYS A 74 1.44 -12.39 7.05
CA LYS A 74 1.30 -11.58 8.26
C LYS A 74 1.36 -10.08 7.97
N ALA A 75 1.70 -9.68 6.74
CA ALA A 75 1.77 -8.30 6.33
C ALA A 75 0.40 -7.85 5.83
N ARG A 76 0.00 -6.65 6.23
CA ARG A 76 -1.20 -5.98 5.73
C ARG A 76 -0.85 -5.11 4.54
N PHE A 77 -1.61 -5.23 3.46
CA PHE A 77 -1.46 -4.36 2.29
C PHE A 77 -2.44 -3.18 2.35
N ILE A 78 -1.92 -1.96 2.42
CA ILE A 78 -2.69 -0.73 2.68
C ILE A 78 -2.54 0.26 1.52
N GLY A 79 -3.66 0.85 1.10
CA GLY A 79 -3.68 1.87 0.07
C GLY A 79 -3.82 3.28 0.64
N PHE A 80 -3.04 4.23 0.13
CA PHE A 80 -3.28 5.66 0.34
C PHE A 80 -3.74 6.32 -0.96
N VAL A 81 -4.92 6.93 -0.95
CA VAL A 81 -5.54 7.49 -2.16
C VAL A 81 -6.00 8.93 -1.95
N ASP A 82 -5.69 9.80 -2.91
CA ASP A 82 -6.09 11.21 -2.86
C ASP A 82 -7.55 11.48 -3.22
N GLY A 83 -8.21 10.50 -3.85
CA GLY A 83 -9.59 10.56 -4.31
C GLY A 83 -9.81 11.45 -5.55
N ILE A 84 -9.24 12.66 -5.55
CA ILE A 84 -9.43 13.64 -6.63
C ILE A 84 -8.87 13.15 -7.97
N GLY A 85 -7.74 12.42 -7.96
CA GLY A 85 -7.16 11.83 -9.16
C GLY A 85 -8.04 10.78 -9.83
N TRP A 86 -9.05 10.29 -9.12
CA TRP A 86 -9.88 9.16 -9.50
C TRP A 86 -11.34 9.56 -9.80
N TYR A 87 -11.67 10.85 -9.73
CA TYR A 87 -13.05 11.35 -9.84
C TYR A 87 -13.75 10.89 -11.13
N VAL A 88 -13.04 10.87 -12.26
CA VAL A 88 -13.54 10.42 -13.57
C VAL A 88 -13.33 8.92 -13.84
N ARG A 89 -12.65 8.21 -12.93
CA ARG A 89 -12.29 6.77 -13.02
C ARG A 89 -12.77 5.98 -11.81
N LYS A 90 -14.02 6.20 -11.41
CA LYS A 90 -14.62 5.57 -10.21
C LYS A 90 -14.62 4.05 -10.26
N SER A 91 -14.74 3.44 -11.46
CA SER A 91 -14.68 1.99 -11.65
C SER A 91 -13.29 1.42 -11.36
N ASP A 92 -12.25 2.09 -11.86
CA ASP A 92 -10.88 1.66 -11.68
C ASP A 92 -10.43 1.88 -10.24
N LEU A 93 -10.87 2.98 -9.62
CA LEU A 93 -10.70 3.20 -8.18
C LEU A 93 -11.33 2.07 -7.39
N ARG A 94 -12.60 1.74 -7.67
CA ARG A 94 -13.31 0.65 -6.97
C ARG A 94 -12.56 -0.68 -7.09
N ARG A 95 -11.99 -0.98 -8.26
CA ARG A 95 -11.18 -2.18 -8.46
C ARG A 95 -9.86 -2.11 -7.67
N MET A 96 -9.18 -0.98 -7.69
CA MET A 96 -7.93 -0.79 -6.96
C MET A 96 -8.12 -0.93 -5.45
N VAL A 97 -9.16 -0.29 -4.89
CA VAL A 97 -9.43 -0.37 -3.44
C VAL A 97 -9.76 -1.78 -2.96
N THR A 98 -10.23 -2.67 -3.84
CA THR A 98 -10.47 -4.09 -3.48
C THR A 98 -9.20 -4.93 -3.34
N ALA A 99 -8.05 -4.43 -3.82
CA ALA A 99 -6.77 -5.10 -3.63
C ALA A 99 -6.22 -4.88 -2.21
N TYR A 100 -6.56 -3.78 -1.56
CA TYR A 100 -6.07 -3.45 -0.23
C TYR A 100 -6.93 -4.06 0.87
N GLU A 101 -6.32 -4.34 2.01
CA GLU A 101 -7.05 -4.67 3.24
C GLU A 101 -7.75 -3.45 3.83
N ASP A 102 -7.12 -2.27 3.71
CA ASP A 102 -7.67 -1.00 4.17
C ASP A 102 -7.15 0.14 3.29
N VAL A 103 -7.94 1.20 3.17
CA VAL A 103 -7.63 2.37 2.34
C VAL A 103 -7.82 3.65 3.14
N PHE A 104 -6.78 4.47 3.12
CA PHE A 104 -6.75 5.77 3.78
C PHE A 104 -6.69 6.88 2.74
N THR A 105 -7.13 8.07 3.15
CA THR A 105 -6.89 9.29 2.38
C THR A 105 -5.93 10.20 3.14
N PHE A 106 -5.52 11.29 2.51
CA PHE A 106 -4.68 12.31 3.14
C PHE A 106 -5.47 13.29 4.02
N HIS A 107 -6.77 13.06 4.21
CA HIS A 107 -7.55 13.82 5.18
C HIS A 107 -7.07 13.55 6.60
N LYS A 108 -7.13 14.59 7.44
CA LYS A 108 -6.63 14.53 8.82
C LYS A 108 -7.21 13.37 9.63
N ASP A 109 -8.51 13.14 9.51
CA ASP A 109 -9.21 12.09 10.25
C ASP A 109 -8.74 10.68 9.81
N GLU A 110 -8.44 10.49 8.53
CA GLU A 110 -7.87 9.23 8.03
C GLU A 110 -6.41 9.04 8.47
N LEU A 111 -5.63 10.12 8.58
CA LEU A 111 -4.28 10.05 9.13
C LEU A 111 -4.30 9.69 10.63
N GLU A 112 -5.26 10.21 11.39
CA GLU A 112 -5.48 9.84 12.80
C GLU A 112 -5.93 8.37 12.91
N ARG A 113 -6.84 7.93 12.03
CA ARG A 113 -7.25 6.52 11.94
C ARG A 113 -6.07 5.60 11.63
N PHE A 114 -5.17 6.02 10.74
CA PHE A 114 -3.95 5.27 10.44
C PHE A 114 -2.96 5.27 11.62
N GLU A 115 -2.83 6.37 12.37
CA GLU A 115 -2.04 6.40 13.61
C GLU A 115 -2.56 5.36 14.62
N ASN A 116 -3.90 5.26 14.78
CA ASN A 116 -4.52 4.27 15.64
C ASN A 116 -4.25 2.83 15.16
N LEU A 117 -4.33 2.58 13.84
CA LEU A 117 -3.99 1.29 13.26
C LEU A 117 -2.54 0.88 13.59
N LEU A 118 -1.59 1.82 13.53
CA LEU A 118 -0.20 1.56 13.89
C LEU A 118 -0.05 1.25 15.38
N VAL A 119 -0.72 2.01 16.25
CA VAL A 119 -0.75 1.78 17.70
C VAL A 119 -1.27 0.39 18.04
N GLU A 120 -2.40 -0.01 17.45
CA GLU A 120 -2.99 -1.34 17.65
C GLU A 120 -2.08 -2.46 17.12
N THR A 121 -1.53 -2.28 15.92
CA THR A 121 -0.71 -3.30 15.26
C THR A 121 0.60 -3.54 16.01
N PHE A 122 1.24 -2.49 16.52
CA PHE A 122 2.52 -2.57 17.21
C PHE A 122 2.41 -2.58 18.75
N LYS A 123 1.18 -2.52 19.29
CA LYS A 123 0.87 -2.45 20.73
C LYS A 123 1.65 -1.34 21.45
N LYS A 124 1.64 -0.13 20.89
CA LYS A 124 2.39 1.03 21.39
C LYS A 124 1.50 2.12 21.95
#